data_AF-A0A949Y0C8-F1
#
_entry.id   AF-A0A949Y0C8-F1
#
_cell.length_a   1.000
_cell.length_b   1.000
_cell.length_c   1.000
_cell.angle_alpha   90.00
_cell.angle_beta   90.00
_cell.angle_gamma   90.00
#
_symmetry.space_group_name_H-M   'P 1'
#
loop_
_entity.id
_entity.type
_entity.pdbx_description
1 polymer ?
#
loop_
_entity_poly.entity_id
_entity_poly.type
_entity_poly.pdbx_seq_one_letter_code
_entity_poly.pdbx_strand_id
1 'polypeptide(L)'
;MTTTSKPFMNIFRTPPPDPSPPARVAWSDGVVVLRDEALFGPDGGRPCERFLGRVLGVAGVRSVSIDRSKATATIRHDVGRGDSDEFLRGLSAALRDLESPESAPALPPGVREASCTIYRHGDVLTTCEVASDQPGRLRLRHEAFTRDRALARRVERALATVPGVAATALSLMGRSLLIRYDPAIITTSRLLRLADEAFQCPSGWGLVLPGPTRTKFALANTTLGISALADFVVPALAPVSAVLLVWTNLRTLKAAALQVRRKRVGLPVLYT
;
A
#
# COMPACT_ATOMS: atom_id res chain seq x y z
N MET A 1 17.42 -40.07 62.35
CA MET A 1 16.12 -39.36 62.23
C MET A 1 16.24 -38.34 61.11
N THR A 2 15.76 -38.70 59.93
CA THR A 2 15.87 -37.91 58.69
C THR A 2 14.56 -37.17 58.45
N THR A 3 14.60 -35.84 58.55
CA THR A 3 13.43 -34.96 58.42
C THR A 3 13.19 -34.64 56.95
N THR A 4 12.20 -35.29 56.34
CA THR A 4 11.75 -35.04 54.97
C THR A 4 10.96 -33.73 54.92
N SER A 5 11.56 -32.69 54.34
CA SER A 5 10.93 -31.40 54.06
C SER A 5 10.02 -31.52 52.82
N LYS A 6 8.70 -31.38 53.01
CA LYS A 6 7.70 -31.34 51.93
C LYS A 6 7.65 -29.92 51.34
N PRO A 7 7.82 -29.74 50.02
CA PRO A 7 7.69 -28.43 49.39
C PRO A 7 6.22 -27.97 49.44
N PHE A 8 5.98 -26.84 50.09
CA PHE A 8 4.70 -26.12 50.03
C PHE A 8 4.55 -25.52 48.63
N MET A 9 3.76 -26.21 47.79
CA MET A 9 3.38 -25.75 46.47
C MET A 9 2.33 -24.63 46.66
N ASN A 10 2.82 -23.38 46.67
CA ASN A 10 1.99 -22.20 46.80
C ASN A 10 1.18 -22.01 45.50
N ILE A 11 -0.07 -22.48 45.52
CA ILE A 11 -1.04 -22.24 44.44
C ILE A 11 -1.43 -20.76 44.54
N PHE A 12 -0.66 -19.89 43.88
CA PHE A 12 -1.09 -18.53 43.60
C PHE A 12 -2.33 -18.62 42.72
N ARG A 13 -3.51 -18.52 43.34
CA ARG A 13 -4.75 -18.25 42.62
C ARG A 13 -4.57 -16.90 41.97
N THR A 14 -4.36 -16.89 40.65
CA THR A 14 -4.49 -15.67 39.86
C THR A 14 -5.89 -15.11 40.15
N PRO A 15 -6.00 -13.83 40.57
CA PRO A 15 -7.30 -13.21 40.75
C PRO A 15 -8.09 -13.34 39.44
N PRO A 16 -9.42 -13.55 39.51
CA PRO A 16 -10.25 -13.60 38.31
C PRO A 16 -10.03 -12.30 37.51
N PRO A 17 -9.91 -12.39 36.17
CA PRO A 17 -9.72 -11.21 35.34
C PRO A 17 -10.88 -10.24 35.57
N ASP A 18 -10.58 -8.95 35.70
CA ASP A 18 -11.59 -7.90 35.78
C ASP A 18 -12.59 -8.03 34.61
N PRO A 19 -13.90 -7.85 34.84
CA PRO A 19 -14.88 -7.95 33.78
C PRO A 19 -14.55 -6.93 32.69
N SER A 20 -14.30 -7.42 31.48
CA SER A 20 -14.00 -6.57 30.32
C SER A 20 -15.08 -5.49 30.15
N PRO A 21 -14.69 -4.24 29.83
CA PRO A 21 -15.65 -3.16 29.66
C PRO A 21 -16.70 -3.55 28.61
N PRO A 22 -17.98 -3.20 28.83
CA PRO A 22 -19.05 -3.58 27.92
C PRO A 22 -18.80 -3.01 26.52
N ALA A 23 -19.13 -3.79 25.50
CA ALA A 23 -19.03 -3.37 24.11
C ALA A 23 -19.81 -2.07 23.88
N ARG A 24 -19.18 -1.11 23.21
CA ARG A 24 -19.80 0.20 22.91
C ARG A 24 -20.04 0.35 21.43
N VAL A 25 -21.24 0.77 21.08
CA VAL A 25 -21.65 1.07 19.70
C VAL A 25 -22.02 2.54 19.64
N ALA A 26 -21.41 3.26 18.70
CA ALA A 26 -21.77 4.62 18.34
C ALA A 26 -22.02 4.68 16.83
N TRP A 27 -22.95 5.51 16.40
CA TRP A 27 -23.25 5.69 14.97
C TRP A 27 -23.56 7.15 14.69
N SER A 28 -22.96 7.66 13.61
CA SER A 28 -23.20 9.00 13.09
C SER A 28 -22.82 9.09 11.61
N ASP A 29 -23.64 9.80 10.82
CA ASP A 29 -23.32 10.25 9.45
C ASP A 29 -22.49 9.28 8.60
N GLY A 30 -23.05 8.11 8.27
CA GLY A 30 -22.36 7.14 7.39
C GLY A 30 -21.29 6.29 8.07
N VAL A 31 -21.13 6.41 9.39
CA VAL A 31 -20.07 5.77 10.17
C VAL A 31 -20.62 5.06 11.40
N VAL A 32 -20.39 3.75 11.50
CA VAL A 32 -20.63 2.96 12.71
C VAL A 32 -19.29 2.68 13.38
N VAL A 33 -19.17 3.03 14.66
CA VAL A 33 -17.98 2.78 15.48
C VAL A 33 -18.33 1.73 16.54
N LEU A 34 -17.55 0.66 16.55
CA LEU A 34 -17.64 -0.43 17.51
C LEU A 34 -16.37 -0.46 18.36
N ARG A 35 -16.52 -0.66 19.67
CA ARG A 35 -15.40 -0.87 20.58
C ARG A 35 -15.61 -2.16 21.36
N ASP A 36 -14.63 -3.05 21.26
CA ASP A 36 -14.61 -4.35 21.93
C ASP A 36 -13.16 -4.84 22.01
N GLU A 37 -12.63 -4.98 23.23
CA GLU A 37 -11.25 -5.41 23.48
C GLU A 37 -11.00 -6.86 23.05
N ALA A 38 -11.99 -7.74 23.24
CA ALA A 38 -11.85 -9.15 22.90
C ALA A 38 -11.87 -9.38 21.38
N LEU A 39 -12.65 -8.57 20.65
CA LEU A 39 -12.73 -8.68 19.18
C LEU A 39 -11.64 -7.89 18.46
N PHE A 40 -11.38 -6.65 18.89
CA PHE A 40 -10.52 -5.72 18.14
C PHE A 40 -9.18 -5.46 18.80
N GLY A 41 -8.93 -5.97 20.01
CA GLY A 41 -7.65 -5.83 20.68
C GLY A 41 -6.50 -6.58 19.99
N PRO A 42 -5.29 -6.53 20.58
CA PRO A 42 -4.11 -7.24 20.07
C PRO A 42 -4.35 -8.73 19.84
N ASP A 43 -5.12 -9.38 20.73
CA ASP A 43 -5.39 -10.82 20.70
C ASP A 43 -6.64 -11.20 19.89
N GLY A 44 -7.33 -10.24 19.26
CA GLY A 44 -8.62 -10.44 18.58
C GLY A 44 -8.61 -11.36 17.35
N GLY A 45 -7.48 -11.98 17.01
CA GLY A 45 -7.21 -12.88 15.87
C GLY A 45 -8.40 -13.37 15.02
N ARG A 46 -8.81 -14.63 15.21
CA ARG A 46 -9.90 -15.26 14.44
C ARG A 46 -11.28 -14.60 14.63
N PRO A 47 -11.68 -14.16 15.85
CA PRO A 47 -12.94 -13.43 16.03
C PRO A 47 -13.05 -12.18 15.14
N CYS A 48 -11.95 -11.42 15.02
CA CYS A 48 -11.85 -10.25 14.15
C CYS A 48 -11.97 -10.61 12.66
N GLU A 49 -11.29 -11.67 12.22
CA GLU A 49 -11.40 -12.17 10.84
C GLU A 49 -12.85 -12.56 10.51
N ARG A 50 -13.54 -13.28 11.40
CA ARG A 50 -14.97 -13.62 11.22
C ARG A 50 -15.87 -12.38 11.19
N PHE A 51 -15.64 -11.44 12.10
CA PHE A 51 -16.35 -10.16 12.12
C PHE A 51 -16.20 -9.43 10.78
N LEU A 52 -14.97 -9.32 10.25
CA LEU A 52 -14.71 -8.66 8.98
C LEU A 52 -15.41 -9.35 7.81
N GLY A 53 -15.34 -10.68 7.74
CA GLY A 53 -16.02 -11.44 6.68
C GLY A 53 -17.53 -11.20 6.65
N ARG A 54 -18.17 -11.07 7.83
CA ARG A 54 -19.60 -10.77 7.96
C ARG A 54 -19.92 -9.34 7.58
N VAL A 55 -19.22 -8.37 8.20
CA VAL A 55 -19.50 -6.94 7.99
C VAL A 55 -19.24 -6.54 6.54
N LEU A 56 -18.15 -7.00 5.92
CA LEU A 56 -17.85 -6.68 4.53
C LEU A 56 -18.80 -7.38 3.54
N GLY A 57 -19.52 -8.42 3.96
CA GLY A 57 -20.60 -9.03 3.19
C GLY A 57 -21.86 -8.17 3.11
N VAL A 58 -22.12 -7.33 4.11
CA VAL A 58 -23.32 -6.49 4.19
C VAL A 58 -23.35 -5.47 3.05
N ALA A 59 -24.48 -5.42 2.34
CA ALA A 59 -24.68 -4.45 1.25
C ALA A 59 -24.58 -3.00 1.80
N GLY A 60 -23.93 -2.14 1.03
CA GLY A 60 -23.70 -0.74 1.40
C GLY A 60 -22.47 -0.49 2.27
N VAL A 61 -21.82 -1.52 2.83
CA VAL A 61 -20.52 -1.35 3.51
C VAL A 61 -19.44 -1.05 2.48
N ARG A 62 -18.79 0.11 2.62
CA ARG A 62 -17.70 0.58 1.76
C ARG A 62 -16.34 0.17 2.30
N SER A 63 -16.12 0.36 3.60
CA SER A 63 -14.82 0.06 4.21
C SER A 63 -14.95 -0.23 5.70
N VAL A 64 -14.06 -1.08 6.21
CA VAL A 64 -13.90 -1.31 7.65
C VAL A 64 -12.46 -1.02 8.04
N SER A 65 -12.27 -0.14 9.01
CA SER A 65 -10.97 0.17 9.60
C SER A 65 -10.89 -0.39 11.01
N ILE A 66 -9.81 -1.10 11.33
CA ILE A 66 -9.53 -1.62 12.67
C ILE A 66 -8.32 -0.90 13.23
N ASP A 67 -8.43 -0.43 14.47
CA ASP A 67 -7.34 0.10 15.27
C ASP A 67 -7.22 -0.77 16.54
N ARG A 68 -6.24 -1.67 16.55
CA ARG A 68 -6.04 -2.63 17.64
C ARG A 68 -5.56 -1.99 18.93
N SER A 69 -4.85 -0.86 18.82
CA SER A 69 -4.37 -0.13 20.00
C SER A 69 -5.52 0.49 20.80
N LYS A 70 -6.64 0.78 20.13
CA LYS A 70 -7.85 1.34 20.75
C LYS A 70 -8.97 0.32 20.92
N ALA A 71 -8.77 -0.90 20.41
CA ALA A 71 -9.79 -1.92 20.26
C ALA A 71 -11.06 -1.40 19.60
N THR A 72 -10.91 -0.64 18.51
CA THR A 72 -12.04 -0.04 17.78
C THR A 72 -12.09 -0.51 16.33
N ALA A 73 -13.30 -0.80 15.85
CA ALA A 73 -13.61 -0.95 14.44
C ALA A 73 -14.50 0.21 13.97
N THR A 74 -14.17 0.81 12.83
CA THR A 74 -14.93 1.88 12.18
C THR A 74 -15.43 1.38 10.84
N ILE A 75 -16.74 1.26 10.69
CA ILE A 75 -17.42 0.80 9.48
C ILE A 75 -17.96 2.05 8.77
N ARG A 76 -17.54 2.27 7.53
CA ARG A 76 -18.09 3.31 6.65
C ARG A 76 -19.03 2.69 5.63
N HIS A 77 -20.16 3.34 5.41
CA HIS A 77 -21.17 2.91 4.44
C HIS A 77 -21.57 4.07 3.52
N ASP A 78 -21.98 3.74 2.29
CA ASP A 78 -22.44 4.72 1.30
C ASP A 78 -23.99 4.78 1.21
N VAL A 79 -24.68 4.17 2.18
CA VAL A 79 -26.14 4.18 2.25
C VAL A 79 -26.66 5.61 2.45
N GLY A 80 -27.65 6.00 1.63
CA GLY A 80 -28.27 7.32 1.72
C GLY A 80 -28.94 7.54 3.08
N ARG A 81 -29.17 8.82 3.44
CA ARG A 81 -29.78 9.17 4.75
C ARG A 81 -31.10 8.44 5.04
N GLY A 82 -31.89 8.11 4.00
CA GLY A 82 -33.19 7.46 4.14
C GLY A 82 -33.15 5.96 4.48
N ASP A 83 -32.07 5.26 4.16
CA ASP A 83 -32.02 3.79 4.23
C ASP A 83 -31.18 3.29 5.43
N SER A 84 -30.92 4.17 6.40
CA SER A 84 -30.04 3.88 7.54
C SER A 84 -30.59 2.76 8.44
N ASP A 85 -31.90 2.73 8.67
CA ASP A 85 -32.53 1.72 9.53
C ASP A 85 -32.46 0.32 8.90
N GLU A 86 -32.64 0.23 7.58
CA GLU A 86 -32.51 -1.03 6.84
C GLU A 86 -31.06 -1.52 6.86
N PHE A 87 -30.10 -0.61 6.65
CA PHE A 87 -28.68 -0.92 6.76
C PHE A 87 -28.30 -1.42 8.17
N LEU A 88 -28.72 -0.73 9.23
CA LEU A 88 -28.43 -1.14 10.61
C LEU A 88 -29.08 -2.48 10.95
N ARG A 89 -30.29 -2.75 10.45
CA ARG A 89 -30.95 -4.05 10.59
C ARG A 89 -30.17 -5.15 9.87
N GLY A 90 -29.72 -4.91 8.64
CA GLY A 90 -28.89 -5.84 7.87
C GLY A 90 -27.54 -6.10 8.53
N LEU A 91 -26.88 -5.05 9.03
CA LEU A 91 -25.64 -5.16 9.78
C LEU A 91 -25.81 -5.95 11.08
N SER A 92 -26.88 -5.67 11.84
CA SER A 92 -27.19 -6.41 13.07
C SER A 92 -27.48 -7.88 12.79
N ALA A 93 -28.25 -8.18 11.74
CA ALA A 93 -28.54 -9.55 11.31
C ALA A 93 -27.25 -10.30 10.95
N ALA A 94 -26.38 -9.70 10.13
CA ALA A 94 -25.11 -10.30 9.75
C ALA A 94 -24.16 -10.53 10.93
N LEU A 95 -24.19 -9.68 11.96
CA LEU A 95 -23.38 -9.86 13.18
C LEU A 95 -23.93 -10.96 14.09
N ARG A 96 -25.26 -11.10 14.17
CA ARG A 96 -25.95 -12.12 14.98
C ARG A 96 -25.89 -13.50 14.38
N ASP A 97 -25.84 -13.59 13.05
CA ASP A 97 -25.71 -14.87 12.36
C ASP A 97 -24.46 -15.58 12.89
N LEU A 98 -24.63 -16.73 13.55
CA LEU A 98 -23.53 -17.51 14.11
C LEU A 98 -22.93 -18.45 13.08
N GLU A 99 -23.66 -18.72 11.99
CA GLU A 99 -23.17 -19.55 10.92
C GLU A 99 -22.07 -18.78 10.17
N SER A 100 -21.04 -19.50 9.76
CA SER A 100 -20.01 -18.91 8.91
C SER A 100 -20.56 -18.96 7.50
N PRO A 101 -20.70 -17.82 6.80
CA PRO A 101 -21.11 -17.86 5.41
C PRO A 101 -20.13 -18.75 4.65
N GLU A 102 -20.61 -19.86 4.10
CA GLU A 102 -19.77 -20.82 3.35
C GLU A 102 -19.02 -20.15 2.18
N SER A 103 -19.49 -18.97 1.75
CA SER A 103 -18.89 -18.14 0.71
C SER A 103 -18.43 -16.77 1.23
N ALA A 104 -17.79 -16.73 2.40
CA ALA A 104 -17.15 -15.49 2.87
C ALA A 104 -16.06 -15.06 1.88
N PRO A 105 -16.03 -13.79 1.44
CA PRO A 105 -14.95 -13.29 0.59
C PRO A 105 -13.62 -13.44 1.33
N ALA A 106 -12.59 -13.91 0.62
CA ALA A 106 -11.26 -14.07 1.19
C ALA A 106 -10.73 -12.70 1.66
N LEU A 107 -10.35 -12.61 2.92
CA LEU A 107 -9.77 -11.39 3.48
C LEU A 107 -8.37 -11.17 2.92
N PRO A 108 -7.99 -9.92 2.58
CA PRO A 108 -6.64 -9.63 2.15
C PRO A 108 -5.66 -9.88 3.29
N PRO A 109 -4.47 -10.43 3.02
CA PRO A 109 -3.42 -10.52 4.03
C PRO A 109 -3.07 -9.12 4.58
N GLY A 110 -2.79 -9.03 5.90
CA GLY A 110 -2.55 -7.75 6.59
C GLY A 110 -3.61 -7.36 7.62
N VAL A 111 -4.72 -8.11 7.72
CA VAL A 111 -5.74 -7.93 8.79
C VAL A 111 -5.14 -7.98 10.21
N ARG A 112 -3.98 -8.62 10.36
CA ARG A 112 -3.30 -8.81 11.65
C ARG A 112 -2.41 -7.65 12.06
N GLU A 113 -2.27 -6.63 11.21
CA GLU A 113 -1.53 -5.42 11.57
C GLU A 113 -2.21 -4.66 12.72
N ALA A 114 -1.44 -3.81 13.40
CA ALA A 114 -1.93 -3.00 14.51
C ALA A 114 -3.06 -2.04 14.08
N SER A 115 -3.01 -1.58 12.83
CA SER A 115 -4.06 -0.79 12.18
C SER A 115 -4.19 -1.25 10.73
N CYS A 116 -5.40 -1.60 10.30
CA CYS A 116 -5.66 -1.93 8.89
C CYS A 116 -6.99 -1.33 8.45
N THR A 117 -7.10 -1.02 7.15
CA THR A 117 -8.37 -0.63 6.54
C THR A 117 -8.61 -1.52 5.34
N ILE A 118 -9.78 -2.15 5.28
CA ILE A 118 -10.23 -2.99 4.19
C ILE A 118 -11.35 -2.27 3.47
N TYR A 119 -11.21 -2.13 2.17
CA TYR A 119 -12.19 -1.54 1.28
C TYR A 119 -12.88 -2.63 0.48
N ARG A 120 -14.17 -2.44 0.23
CA ARG A 120 -14.96 -3.27 -0.67
C ARG A 120 -15.06 -2.57 -2.02
N HIS A 121 -14.72 -3.29 -3.08
CA HIS A 121 -14.91 -2.84 -4.45
C HIS A 121 -15.57 -3.97 -5.25
N GLY A 122 -16.89 -3.91 -5.37
CA GLY A 122 -17.70 -4.99 -5.92
C GLY A 122 -17.62 -6.25 -5.05
N ASP A 123 -17.05 -7.31 -5.63
CA ASP A 123 -16.79 -8.61 -5.01
C ASP A 123 -15.38 -8.75 -4.43
N VAL A 124 -14.50 -7.77 -4.67
CA VAL A 124 -13.12 -7.80 -4.20
C VAL A 124 -12.96 -7.00 -2.91
N LEU A 125 -12.28 -7.61 -1.94
CA LEU A 125 -11.79 -6.95 -0.75
C LEU A 125 -10.31 -6.61 -0.92
N THR A 126 -9.94 -5.37 -0.62
CA THR A 126 -8.59 -4.85 -0.83
C THR A 126 -8.15 -3.93 0.30
N THR A 127 -6.85 -3.81 0.56
CA THR A 127 -6.34 -2.79 1.50
C THR A 127 -6.17 -1.42 0.84
N CYS A 128 -6.35 -1.35 -0.48
CA CYS A 128 -6.26 -0.15 -1.28
C CYS A 128 -7.61 0.57 -1.38
N GLU A 129 -7.63 1.87 -1.14
CA GLU A 129 -8.79 2.70 -1.47
C GLU A 129 -8.80 2.97 -2.98
N VAL A 130 -9.89 2.62 -3.65
CA VAL A 130 -10.14 3.00 -5.04
C VAL A 130 -10.62 4.45 -5.08
N ALA A 131 -9.72 5.37 -5.39
CA ALA A 131 -10.03 6.80 -5.45
C ALA A 131 -10.75 7.20 -6.75
N SER A 132 -10.54 6.46 -7.84
CA SER A 132 -11.24 6.62 -9.12
C SER A 132 -11.12 5.33 -9.91
N ASP A 133 -12.23 4.87 -10.47
CA ASP A 133 -12.29 3.74 -11.40
C ASP A 133 -12.96 4.20 -12.69
N GLN A 134 -12.19 4.24 -13.77
CA GLN A 134 -12.66 4.53 -15.11
C GLN A 134 -12.12 3.44 -16.04
N PRO A 135 -12.84 3.08 -17.12
CA PRO A 135 -12.33 2.11 -18.09
C PRO A 135 -10.92 2.47 -18.58
N GLY A 136 -9.97 1.57 -18.34
CA GLY A 136 -8.54 1.74 -18.67
C GLY A 136 -7.75 2.71 -17.78
N ARG A 137 -8.35 3.22 -16.70
CA ARG A 137 -7.70 4.11 -15.74
C ARG A 137 -8.17 3.87 -14.31
N LEU A 138 -7.26 3.37 -13.48
CA LEU A 138 -7.50 3.10 -12.06
C LEU A 138 -6.61 3.99 -11.19
N ARG A 139 -7.17 4.62 -10.16
CA ARG A 139 -6.40 5.40 -9.18
C ARG A 139 -6.56 4.77 -7.80
N LEU A 140 -5.45 4.30 -7.24
CA LEU A 140 -5.38 3.67 -5.93
C LEU A 140 -4.76 4.61 -4.90
N ARG A 141 -5.24 4.55 -3.67
CA ARG A 141 -4.65 5.17 -2.49
C ARG A 141 -4.35 4.08 -1.47
N HIS A 142 -3.23 4.24 -0.76
CA HIS A 142 -2.86 3.32 0.31
C HIS A 142 -2.08 4.10 1.37
N GLU A 143 -2.36 3.84 2.65
CA GLU A 143 -1.73 4.60 3.74
C GLU A 143 -0.21 4.42 3.76
N ALA A 144 0.25 3.19 3.48
CA ALA A 144 1.66 2.85 3.40
C ALA A 144 2.45 3.68 2.38
N PHE A 145 1.81 4.25 1.34
CA PHE A 145 2.50 5.15 0.41
C PHE A 145 3.05 6.42 1.07
N THR A 146 2.45 6.84 2.18
CA THR A 146 2.92 8.00 2.95
C THR A 146 4.08 7.64 3.86
N ARG A 147 4.05 6.42 4.44
CA ARG A 147 5.01 5.96 5.45
C ARG A 147 6.29 5.42 4.81
N ASP A 148 6.18 4.72 3.68
CA ASP A 148 7.31 4.11 2.97
C ASP A 148 7.29 4.43 1.46
N ARG A 149 8.11 5.42 1.07
CA ARG A 149 8.30 5.81 -0.34
C ARG A 149 8.99 4.73 -1.17
N ALA A 150 9.84 3.91 -0.55
CA ALA A 150 10.51 2.81 -1.25
C ALA A 150 9.51 1.71 -1.59
N LEU A 151 8.59 1.37 -0.68
CA LEU A 151 7.47 0.47 -0.95
C LEU A 151 6.60 0.98 -2.08
N ALA A 152 6.19 2.26 -2.04
CA ALA A 152 5.36 2.85 -3.09
C ALA A 152 6.00 2.70 -4.49
N ARG A 153 7.30 2.97 -4.60
CA ARG A 153 8.07 2.79 -5.85
C ARG A 153 8.26 1.31 -6.25
N ARG A 154 8.27 0.38 -5.28
CA ARG A 154 8.31 -1.06 -5.57
C ARG A 154 6.99 -1.51 -6.15
N VAL A 155 5.87 -1.14 -5.53
CA VAL A 155 4.51 -1.44 -6.00
C VAL A 155 4.27 -0.84 -7.39
N GLU A 156 4.66 0.42 -7.61
CA GLU A 156 4.59 1.07 -8.93
C GLU A 156 5.32 0.28 -10.02
N ARG A 157 6.53 -0.19 -9.73
CA ARG A 157 7.34 -0.98 -10.66
C ARG A 157 6.77 -2.38 -10.87
N ALA A 158 6.33 -3.05 -9.81
CA ALA A 158 5.70 -4.37 -9.90
C ALA A 158 4.48 -4.31 -10.83
N LEU A 159 3.58 -3.35 -10.59
CA LEU A 159 2.39 -3.17 -11.43
C LEU A 159 2.72 -2.74 -12.86
N ALA A 160 3.81 -2.01 -13.09
CA ALA A 160 4.27 -1.67 -14.44
C ALA A 160 4.71 -2.88 -15.27
N THR A 161 5.03 -4.02 -14.64
CA THR A 161 5.42 -5.25 -15.33
C THR A 161 4.25 -6.17 -15.67
N VAL A 162 3.05 -5.84 -15.19
CA VAL A 162 1.85 -6.68 -15.38
C VAL A 162 1.36 -6.56 -16.84
N PRO A 163 1.13 -7.69 -17.55
CA PRO A 163 0.54 -7.67 -18.88
C PRO A 163 -0.81 -6.93 -18.89
N GLY A 164 -0.99 -6.03 -19.86
CA GLY A 164 -2.16 -5.16 -19.94
C GLY A 164 -2.03 -3.83 -19.19
N VAL A 165 -0.98 -3.61 -18.38
CA VAL A 165 -0.68 -2.30 -17.80
C VAL A 165 0.17 -1.48 -18.75
N ALA A 166 -0.39 -0.39 -19.27
CA ALA A 166 0.28 0.49 -20.22
C ALA A 166 1.24 1.48 -19.53
N ALA A 167 0.86 2.00 -18.35
CA ALA A 167 1.69 2.91 -17.57
C ALA A 167 1.26 2.97 -16.10
N THR A 168 2.21 3.21 -15.22
CA THR A 168 1.96 3.55 -13.81
C THR A 168 2.60 4.91 -13.50
N ALA A 169 1.98 5.67 -12.60
CA ALA A 169 2.48 6.95 -12.15
C ALA A 169 2.15 7.18 -10.68
N LEU A 170 3.19 7.23 -9.84
CA LEU A 170 3.06 7.53 -8.43
C LEU A 170 2.98 9.05 -8.17
N SER A 171 1.86 9.50 -7.60
CA SER A 171 1.72 10.86 -7.07
C SER A 171 2.00 10.85 -5.58
N LEU A 172 3.17 11.38 -5.20
CA LEU A 172 3.58 11.47 -3.79
C LEU A 172 2.76 12.51 -3.03
N MET A 173 2.41 13.61 -3.68
CA MET A 173 1.57 14.65 -3.08
C MET A 173 0.15 14.13 -2.84
N GLY A 174 -0.41 13.40 -3.81
CA GLY A 174 -1.75 12.83 -3.71
C GLY A 174 -1.84 11.48 -2.99
N ARG A 175 -0.70 10.93 -2.52
CA ARG A 175 -0.57 9.60 -1.90
C ARG A 175 -1.29 8.51 -2.71
N SER A 176 -1.18 8.60 -4.04
CA SER A 176 -1.97 7.78 -4.94
C SER A 176 -1.14 7.25 -6.08
N LEU A 177 -1.41 6.01 -6.47
CA LEU A 177 -0.87 5.38 -7.66
C LEU A 177 -1.91 5.43 -8.78
N LEU A 178 -1.55 6.06 -9.90
CA LEU A 178 -2.36 6.02 -11.11
C LEU A 178 -1.88 4.88 -12.01
N ILE A 179 -2.82 4.07 -12.48
CA ILE A 179 -2.58 2.92 -13.36
C ILE A 179 -3.40 3.14 -14.61
N ARG A 180 -2.73 3.13 -15.77
CA ARG A 180 -3.37 3.07 -17.09
C ARG A 180 -3.26 1.64 -17.59
N TYR A 181 -4.38 1.03 -17.92
CA TYR A 181 -4.43 -0.38 -18.32
C TYR A 181 -5.36 -0.57 -19.51
N ASP A 182 -5.25 -1.72 -20.17
CA ASP A 182 -6.16 -2.15 -21.22
C ASP A 182 -7.24 -3.06 -20.61
N PRO A 183 -8.52 -2.61 -20.55
CA PRO A 183 -9.60 -3.40 -19.97
C PRO A 183 -9.92 -4.66 -20.78
N ALA A 184 -9.46 -4.79 -22.04
CA ALA A 184 -9.61 -6.01 -22.83
C ALA A 184 -8.65 -7.12 -22.39
N ILE A 185 -7.54 -6.77 -21.72
CA ILE A 185 -6.50 -7.72 -21.28
C ILE A 185 -6.61 -8.02 -19.78
N ILE A 186 -6.87 -7.00 -18.96
CA ILE A 186 -6.89 -7.14 -17.50
C ILE A 186 -8.06 -6.39 -16.85
N THR A 187 -8.72 -7.04 -15.90
CA THR A 187 -9.86 -6.48 -15.17
C THR A 187 -9.41 -5.68 -13.94
N THR A 188 -10.22 -4.71 -13.50
CA THR A 188 -9.99 -3.94 -12.26
C THR A 188 -9.82 -4.85 -11.05
N SER A 189 -10.71 -5.84 -10.89
CA SER A 189 -10.64 -6.83 -9.79
C SER A 189 -9.31 -7.58 -9.76
N ARG A 190 -8.75 -7.94 -10.93
CA ARG A 190 -7.43 -8.58 -11.01
C ARG A 190 -6.30 -7.62 -10.65
N LEU A 191 -6.37 -6.37 -11.11
CA LEU A 191 -5.38 -5.33 -10.76
C LEU A 191 -5.36 -5.05 -9.26
N LEU A 192 -6.52 -4.99 -8.59
CA LEU A 192 -6.59 -4.79 -7.14
C LEU A 192 -5.91 -5.93 -6.38
N ARG A 193 -6.19 -7.18 -6.76
CA ARG A 193 -5.54 -8.35 -6.15
C ARG A 193 -4.02 -8.33 -6.32
N LEU A 194 -3.53 -7.96 -7.52
CA LEU A 194 -2.10 -7.81 -7.79
C LEU A 194 -1.47 -6.65 -7.00
N ALA A 195 -2.21 -5.57 -6.80
CA ALA A 195 -1.76 -4.46 -5.98
C ALA A 195 -1.59 -4.89 -4.52
N ASP A 196 -2.60 -5.56 -3.94
CA ASP A 196 -2.53 -6.10 -2.57
C ASP A 196 -1.37 -7.09 -2.40
N GLU A 197 -1.18 -8.00 -3.35
CA GLU A 197 -0.04 -8.93 -3.36
C GLU A 197 1.31 -8.19 -3.37
N ALA A 198 1.42 -7.11 -4.16
CA ALA A 198 2.61 -6.28 -4.21
C ALA A 198 2.89 -5.52 -2.90
N PHE A 199 1.85 -5.20 -2.11
CA PHE A 199 2.03 -4.62 -0.77
C PHE A 199 2.54 -5.64 0.25
N GLN A 200 2.09 -6.90 0.14
CA GLN A 200 2.34 -7.94 1.14
C GLN A 200 3.68 -8.66 0.97
N CYS A 201 4.25 -8.63 -0.24
CA CYS A 201 5.54 -9.27 -0.51
C CYS A 201 6.64 -8.24 -0.87
N PRO A 202 7.11 -7.40 0.09
CA PRO A 202 8.15 -6.39 -0.20
C PRO A 202 9.45 -6.97 -0.73
N SER A 203 9.75 -8.23 -0.39
CA SER A 203 11.02 -8.92 -0.64
C SER A 203 10.99 -9.88 -1.83
N GLY A 204 9.81 -10.36 -2.28
CA GLY A 204 9.71 -11.37 -3.34
C GLY A 204 9.95 -10.85 -4.76
N TRP A 205 9.69 -9.57 -5.01
CA TRP A 205 9.85 -8.97 -6.34
C TRP A 205 11.30 -8.59 -6.68
N GLY A 206 12.25 -8.87 -5.79
CA GLY A 206 13.66 -8.46 -5.88
C GLY A 206 14.53 -9.28 -6.84
N LEU A 207 14.02 -10.38 -7.41
CA LEU A 207 14.75 -11.16 -8.42
C LEU A 207 14.45 -10.75 -9.86
N VAL A 208 13.58 -9.75 -10.05
CA VAL A 208 13.47 -9.10 -11.35
C VAL A 208 14.75 -8.29 -11.52
N LEU A 209 15.69 -8.83 -12.31
CA LEU A 209 16.86 -8.11 -12.81
C LEU A 209 16.44 -6.68 -13.13
N PRO A 210 17.22 -5.65 -12.71
CA PRO A 210 16.88 -4.27 -13.04
C PRO A 210 16.65 -4.20 -14.54
N GLY A 211 15.37 -4.09 -14.92
CA GLY A 211 15.00 -3.92 -16.32
C GLY A 211 15.80 -2.72 -16.83
N PRO A 212 16.35 -2.78 -18.05
CA PRO A 212 17.26 -1.75 -18.55
C PRO A 212 16.64 -0.41 -18.24
N THR A 213 17.34 0.38 -17.41
CA THR A 213 16.91 1.71 -17.01
C THR A 213 16.51 2.40 -18.30
N ARG A 214 15.25 2.84 -18.43
CA ARG A 214 14.82 3.63 -19.59
C ARG A 214 15.65 4.91 -19.55
N THR A 215 16.84 4.86 -20.12
CA THR A 215 17.67 6.00 -20.42
C THR A 215 16.76 6.95 -21.16
N LYS A 216 16.59 8.15 -20.61
CA LYS A 216 15.85 9.22 -21.27
C LYS A 216 16.67 9.62 -22.50
N PHE A 217 16.53 8.85 -23.59
CA PHE A 217 17.14 9.11 -24.88
C PHE A 217 16.76 10.49 -25.43
N ALA A 218 15.73 11.13 -24.87
CA ALA A 218 15.39 12.52 -25.13
C ALA A 218 16.58 13.46 -24.93
N LEU A 219 17.43 13.28 -23.90
CA LEU A 219 18.57 14.16 -23.67
C LEU A 219 19.78 13.82 -24.56
N ALA A 220 20.03 12.54 -24.81
CA ALA A 220 21.11 12.10 -25.71
C ALA A 220 20.84 12.51 -27.17
N ASN A 221 19.58 12.45 -27.61
CA ASN A 221 19.18 12.85 -28.95
C ASN A 221 19.18 14.38 -29.13
N THR A 222 18.90 15.17 -28.09
CA THR A 222 19.02 16.64 -28.19
C THR A 222 20.46 17.09 -28.40
N THR A 223 21.45 16.44 -27.77
CA THR A 223 22.87 16.75 -27.99
C THR A 223 23.34 16.38 -29.40
N LEU A 224 22.85 15.26 -29.97
CA LEU A 224 23.14 14.88 -31.36
C LEU A 224 22.50 15.86 -32.37
N GLY A 225 21.27 16.31 -32.12
CA GLY A 225 20.60 17.30 -32.97
C GLY A 225 21.25 18.69 -32.94
N ILE A 226 21.71 19.15 -31.76
CA ILE A 226 22.41 20.43 -31.63
C ILE A 226 23.81 20.38 -32.25
N SER A 227 24.52 19.25 -32.15
CA SER A 227 25.84 19.09 -32.78
C SER A 227 25.76 19.15 -34.30
N ALA A 228 24.75 18.53 -34.92
CA ALA A 228 24.57 18.54 -36.37
C ALA A 228 24.24 19.94 -36.93
N LEU A 229 23.58 20.80 -36.15
CA LEU A 229 23.29 22.19 -36.54
C LEU A 229 24.46 23.15 -36.27
N ALA A 230 25.34 22.84 -35.32
CA ALA A 230 26.50 23.66 -35.00
C ALA A 230 27.57 23.67 -36.11
N ASP A 231 27.68 22.58 -36.87
CA ASP A 231 28.66 22.47 -37.97
C ASP A 231 28.33 23.37 -39.17
N PHE A 232 27.12 23.92 -39.28
CA PHE A 232 26.69 24.66 -40.48
C PHE A 232 26.52 26.17 -40.32
N VAL A 233 26.37 26.72 -39.11
CA VAL A 233 25.81 28.09 -38.98
C VAL A 233 26.82 29.16 -38.56
N VAL A 234 27.83 28.92 -37.71
CA VAL A 234 28.86 29.95 -37.40
C VAL A 234 30.17 29.34 -36.83
N PRO A 235 31.26 29.19 -37.61
CA PRO A 235 32.56 28.72 -37.12
C PRO A 235 33.14 29.57 -35.97
N ALA A 236 32.78 30.86 -35.94
CA ALA A 236 33.25 31.80 -34.91
C ALA A 236 32.64 31.58 -33.51
N LEU A 237 31.56 30.79 -33.37
CA LEU A 237 30.94 30.48 -32.06
C LEU A 237 31.50 29.21 -31.39
N ALA A 238 32.32 28.43 -32.08
CA ALA A 238 32.97 27.23 -31.54
C ALA A 238 33.73 27.43 -30.21
N PRO A 239 34.51 28.52 -29.99
CA PRO A 239 35.17 28.71 -28.70
C PRO A 239 34.18 28.98 -27.57
N VAL A 240 33.06 29.65 -27.86
CA VAL A 240 32.03 29.98 -26.85
C VAL A 240 31.28 28.72 -26.42
N SER A 241 30.91 27.86 -27.36
CA SER A 241 30.22 26.59 -27.04
C SER A 241 31.13 25.62 -26.28
N ALA A 242 32.43 25.56 -26.62
CA ALA A 242 33.42 24.79 -25.87
C ALA A 242 33.54 25.28 -24.42
N VAL A 243 33.61 26.59 -24.19
CA VAL A 243 33.64 27.18 -22.84
C VAL A 243 32.36 26.84 -22.06
N LEU A 244 31.18 26.93 -22.69
CA LEU A 244 29.90 26.60 -22.07
C LEU A 244 29.77 25.11 -21.71
N LEU A 245 30.26 24.23 -22.58
CA LEU A 245 30.31 22.78 -22.33
C LEU A 245 31.26 22.45 -21.17
N VAL A 246 32.43 23.08 -21.12
CA VAL A 246 33.38 22.88 -20.01
C VAL A 246 32.79 23.41 -18.71
N TRP A 247 32.14 24.58 -18.74
CA TRP A 247 31.52 25.18 -17.56
C TRP A 247 30.38 24.32 -17.00
N THR A 248 29.47 23.86 -17.87
CA THR A 248 28.32 23.05 -17.44
C THR A 248 28.75 21.68 -16.91
N ASN A 249 29.82 21.09 -17.45
CA ASN A 249 30.39 19.83 -16.97
C ASN A 249 31.41 19.97 -15.83
N LEU A 250 31.76 21.20 -15.43
CA LEU A 250 32.78 21.45 -14.41
C LEU A 250 32.41 20.84 -13.05
N ARG A 251 31.11 20.82 -12.70
CA ARG A 251 30.62 20.18 -11.47
C ARG A 251 30.81 18.67 -11.50
N THR A 252 30.57 18.04 -12.64
CA THR A 252 30.73 16.60 -12.86
C THR A 252 32.22 16.22 -12.81
N LEU A 253 33.08 17.01 -13.46
CA LEU A 253 34.54 16.85 -13.40
C LEU A 253 35.08 17.03 -11.98
N LYS A 254 34.57 18.00 -11.21
CA LYS A 254 34.96 18.19 -9.81
C LYS A 254 34.57 17.00 -8.93
N ALA A 255 33.39 16.41 -9.16
CA ALA A 255 32.96 15.20 -8.46
C ALA A 255 33.83 13.98 -8.82
N ALA A 256 34.16 13.80 -10.10
CA ALA A 256 35.06 12.75 -10.56
C ALA A 256 36.49 12.93 -10.01
N ALA A 257 37.03 14.14 -10.01
CA ALA A 257 38.34 14.45 -9.46
C ALA A 257 38.41 14.19 -7.95
N LEU A 258 37.34 14.49 -7.20
CA LEU A 258 37.24 14.14 -5.77
C LEU A 258 37.22 12.63 -5.54
N GLN A 259 36.59 11.84 -6.42
CA GLN A 259 36.58 10.37 -6.35
C GLN A 259 37.97 9.78 -6.64
N VAL A 260 38.67 10.30 -7.66
CA VAL A 260 40.04 9.92 -7.99
C VAL A 260 40.99 10.26 -6.84
N ARG A 261 40.89 11.47 -6.27
CA ARG A 261 41.72 11.89 -5.14
C ARG A 261 41.50 11.04 -3.88
N ARG A 262 40.32 10.44 -3.72
CA ARG A 262 40.00 9.50 -2.64
C ARG A 262 40.45 8.05 -2.93
N LYS A 263 41.21 7.81 -4.01
CA LYS A 263 41.68 6.49 -4.47
C LYS A 263 40.56 5.45 -4.62
N ARG A 264 39.33 5.89 -4.89
CA ARG A 264 38.18 5.01 -5.17
C ARG A 264 37.99 4.85 -6.68
N VAL A 265 39.07 4.53 -7.39
CA VAL A 265 39.04 4.23 -8.81
C VAL A 265 38.85 2.71 -8.91
N GLY A 266 37.61 2.25 -9.06
CA GLY A 266 37.34 0.80 -9.09
C GLY A 266 35.89 0.35 -9.00
N LEU A 267 34.93 1.25 -8.78
CA LEU A 267 33.51 0.88 -8.91
C LEU A 267 32.89 1.73 -10.01
N PRO A 268 32.69 1.16 -11.23
CA PRO A 268 32.08 1.88 -12.31
C PRO A 268 30.70 2.39 -11.90
N VAL A 269 30.40 3.58 -12.39
CA VAL A 269 29.12 4.29 -12.33
C VAL A 269 28.09 3.52 -13.15
N LEU A 270 27.69 2.33 -12.69
CA LEU A 270 26.60 1.52 -13.25
C LEU A 270 25.24 1.83 -12.60
N TYR A 271 25.15 2.97 -11.91
CA TYR A 271 23.89 3.48 -11.37
C TYR A 271 23.77 4.99 -11.62
N THR A 272 23.69 5.37 -12.89
CA THR A 272 23.01 6.60 -13.33
C THR A 272 22.03 6.26 -14.42
#